data_AF-A0A7S7J0N8-F1
#
_entry.id   AF-A0A7S7J0N8-F1
#
_cell.length_a   1.000
_cell.length_b   1.000
_cell.length_c   1.000
_cell.angle_alpha   90.00
_cell.angle_beta   90.00
_cell.angle_gamma   90.00
#
_symmetry.space_group_name_H-M   'P 1'
#
loop_
_entity.id
_entity.type
_entity.pdbx_description
1 polymer ?
#
loop_
_entity_poly.entity_id
_entity_poly.type
_entity_poly.pdbx_seq_one_letter_code
_entity_poly.pdbx_strand_id
1 'polypeptide(L)'
;MNESRKPSRLRPGGFRFQKFSKTIQARSITGRRNVRRLPVNVHDEAHNLARAIRESDEYRQYAELKDAASQNEELAVMLNDYRAKQFEIQAKQMAGEELGPEVMEQIQSLSQIIMRDPLAFQYVQAEARFTLLVNDVFNILGDVIKFDR
;
A
#
# COMPACT_ATOMS: atom_id res chain seq x y z
N MET A 1 -57.38 31.40 -41.43
CA MET A 1 -58.29 32.57 -41.33
C MET A 1 -58.71 32.72 -39.86
N ASN A 2 -58.93 33.88 -39.23
CA ASN A 2 -58.66 35.30 -39.55
C ASN A 2 -58.63 36.09 -38.21
N GLU A 3 -58.11 37.32 -38.05
CA GLU A 3 -57.34 38.25 -38.90
C GLU A 3 -56.33 39.04 -38.02
N SER A 4 -55.30 39.64 -38.61
CA SER A 4 -54.45 40.64 -37.95
C SER A 4 -55.06 42.05 -38.03
N ARG A 5 -55.00 42.84 -36.95
CA ARG A 5 -54.97 44.33 -36.95
C ARG A 5 -54.62 44.80 -35.51
N LYS A 6 -53.35 45.15 -35.21
CA LYS A 6 -52.62 46.43 -35.44
C LYS A 6 -52.87 47.51 -34.35
N PRO A 7 -51.92 48.46 -34.12
CA PRO A 7 -51.48 48.80 -32.75
C PRO A 7 -51.65 50.29 -32.39
N SER A 8 -50.85 50.77 -31.41
CA SER A 8 -50.60 52.18 -31.02
C SER A 8 -51.64 52.82 -30.08
N ARG A 9 -51.32 53.79 -29.19
CA ARG A 9 -50.08 54.54 -28.89
C ARG A 9 -50.18 55.18 -27.47
N LEU A 10 -49.05 55.26 -26.76
CA LEU A 10 -48.58 56.30 -25.80
C LEU A 10 -49.61 57.29 -25.18
N ARG A 11 -49.55 57.51 -23.85
CA ARG A 11 -48.71 58.58 -23.22
C ARG A 11 -48.69 58.53 -21.67
N PRO A 12 -47.74 59.23 -20.99
CA PRO A 12 -47.40 59.00 -19.58
C PRO A 12 -47.91 60.09 -18.62
N GLY A 13 -47.93 59.79 -17.32
CA GLY A 13 -48.08 60.79 -16.25
C GLY A 13 -48.21 60.14 -14.88
N GLY A 14 -47.20 60.33 -14.00
CA GLY A 14 -47.22 59.70 -12.66
C GLY A 14 -45.87 59.65 -11.95
N PHE A 15 -45.10 60.75 -11.98
CA PHE A 15 -43.85 60.83 -11.21
C PHE A 15 -44.14 60.77 -9.70
N ARG A 16 -43.62 59.76 -9.00
CA ARG A 16 -43.41 59.83 -7.54
C ARG A 16 -42.12 59.15 -7.11
N PHE A 17 -41.01 59.83 -7.38
CA PHE A 17 -39.74 59.53 -6.71
C PHE A 17 -39.87 59.83 -5.21
N GLN A 18 -39.74 58.82 -4.35
CA GLN A 18 -39.22 59.03 -3.00
C GLN A 18 -38.21 57.93 -2.61
N LYS A 19 -36.96 58.38 -2.51
CA LYS A 19 -35.91 57.96 -1.56
C LYS A 19 -35.34 56.54 -1.67
N PHE A 20 -34.13 56.50 -2.24
CA PHE A 20 -33.06 55.57 -1.88
C PHE A 20 -32.92 55.42 -0.35
N SER A 21 -32.56 54.23 0.17
CA SER A 21 -31.14 53.84 0.33
C SER A 21 -30.94 52.52 1.10
N LYS A 22 -29.73 51.94 0.94
CA LYS A 22 -29.05 50.95 1.81
C LYS A 22 -29.45 49.45 1.79
N THR A 23 -28.53 48.67 1.18
CA THR A 23 -27.67 47.70 1.91
C THR A 23 -27.97 46.17 1.82
N ILE A 24 -27.23 45.55 0.89
CA ILE A 24 -26.33 44.38 1.08
C ILE A 24 -26.87 42.91 1.06
N GLN A 25 -26.29 42.18 0.10
CA GLN A 25 -25.92 40.76 0.03
C GLN A 25 -26.98 39.66 0.01
N ALA A 26 -26.99 38.98 -1.15
CA ALA A 26 -27.21 37.54 -1.24
C ALA A 26 -26.28 36.78 -0.27
N ARG A 27 -26.83 35.80 0.45
CA ARG A 27 -26.06 34.73 1.10
C ARG A 27 -26.50 33.38 0.58
N SER A 28 -25.75 32.87 -0.40
CA SER A 28 -25.65 31.46 -0.68
C SER A 28 -25.06 30.74 0.55
N ILE A 29 -25.91 30.11 1.37
CA ILE A 29 -25.45 29.24 2.46
C ILE A 29 -25.16 27.85 1.86
N THR A 30 -24.07 27.78 1.11
CA THR A 30 -23.50 26.49 0.67
C THR A 30 -22.90 25.81 1.88
N GLY A 31 -23.69 24.97 2.54
CA GLY A 31 -23.28 24.19 3.70
C GLY A 31 -22.20 23.17 3.37
N ARG A 32 -20.95 23.62 3.21
CA ARG A 32 -19.78 22.74 3.23
C ARG A 32 -19.74 22.08 4.60
N ARG A 33 -20.23 20.84 4.68
CA ARG A 33 -19.98 19.95 5.82
C ARG A 33 -18.46 19.79 5.93
N ASN A 34 -17.87 20.51 6.88
CA ASN A 34 -16.51 20.24 7.34
C ASN A 34 -16.52 18.89 8.06
N VAL A 35 -16.42 17.82 7.28
CA VAL A 35 -16.17 16.47 7.79
C VAL A 35 -14.76 16.53 8.37
N ARG A 36 -14.66 16.84 9.66
CA ARG A 36 -13.42 16.62 10.42
C ARG A 36 -13.12 15.13 10.30
N ARG A 37 -12.15 14.76 9.46
CA ARG A 37 -11.53 13.42 9.58
C ARG A 37 -11.04 13.34 11.02
N LEU A 38 -11.49 12.31 11.75
CA LEU A 38 -10.89 11.99 13.04
C LEU A 38 -9.40 11.74 12.81
N PRO A 39 -8.52 12.10 13.77
CA PRO A 39 -7.10 11.81 13.65
C PRO A 39 -6.91 10.32 13.42
N VAL A 40 -6.09 9.97 12.43
CA VAL A 40 -5.83 8.60 12.06
C VAL A 40 -5.08 7.92 13.21
N ASN A 41 -5.64 6.83 13.73
CA ASN A 41 -5.00 6.07 14.80
C ASN A 41 -3.94 5.15 14.20
N VAL A 42 -2.67 5.39 14.56
CA VAL A 42 -1.52 4.63 14.04
C VAL A 42 -1.63 3.13 14.35
N HIS A 43 -2.25 2.75 15.49
CA HIS A 43 -2.48 1.33 15.81
C HIS A 43 -3.50 0.68 14.87
N ASP A 44 -4.59 1.39 14.54
CA ASP A 44 -5.61 0.87 13.63
C ASP A 44 -5.05 0.72 12.22
N GLU A 45 -4.22 1.68 11.75
CA GLU A 45 -3.56 1.56 10.45
C GLU A 45 -2.45 0.49 10.44
N ALA A 46 -1.75 0.26 11.54
CA ALA A 46 -0.82 -0.88 11.65
C ALA A 46 -1.57 -2.22 11.53
N HIS A 47 -2.78 -2.32 12.11
CA HIS A 47 -3.65 -3.49 11.92
C HIS A 47 -4.20 -3.61 10.50
N ASN A 48 -4.56 -2.49 9.85
CA ASN A 48 -4.98 -2.47 8.44
C ASN A 48 -3.85 -2.91 7.51
N LEU A 49 -2.64 -2.38 7.68
CA LEU A 49 -1.44 -2.77 6.94
C LEU A 49 -1.12 -4.26 7.14
N ALA A 50 -1.15 -4.75 8.37
CA ALA A 50 -0.95 -6.17 8.65
C ALA A 50 -2.04 -7.06 8.04
N ARG A 51 -3.26 -6.55 7.82
CA ARG A 51 -4.31 -7.26 7.07
C ARG A 51 -4.01 -7.25 5.58
N ALA A 52 -3.71 -6.09 5.01
CA ALA A 52 -3.37 -5.93 3.59
C ALA A 52 -2.18 -6.82 3.17
N ILE A 53 -1.14 -6.93 4.02
CA ILE A 53 0.00 -7.83 3.78
C ILE A 53 -0.45 -9.31 3.76
N ARG A 54 -1.37 -9.73 4.64
CA ARG A 54 -1.89 -11.12 4.63
C ARG A 54 -2.84 -11.41 3.47
N GLU A 55 -3.52 -10.39 2.97
CA GLU A 55 -4.43 -10.49 1.82
C GLU A 55 -3.70 -10.36 0.47
N SER A 56 -2.41 -10.02 0.48
CA SER A 56 -1.57 -9.87 -0.71
C SER A 56 -1.33 -11.20 -1.43
N ASP A 57 -1.13 -11.13 -2.75
CA ASP A 57 -0.88 -12.33 -3.57
C ASP A 57 0.47 -12.97 -3.23
N GLU A 58 1.46 -12.16 -2.87
CA GLU A 58 2.79 -12.61 -2.45
C GLU A 58 2.72 -13.43 -1.16
N TYR A 59 1.98 -12.96 -0.14
CA TYR A 59 1.82 -13.72 1.10
C TYR A 59 1.01 -15.00 0.89
N ARG A 60 -0.09 -14.94 0.12
CA ARG A 60 -0.93 -16.11 -0.15
C ARG A 60 -0.17 -17.20 -0.91
N GLN A 61 0.52 -16.85 -1.99
CA GLN A 61 1.36 -17.79 -2.75
C GLN A 61 2.48 -18.38 -1.87
N TYR A 62 3.15 -17.55 -1.06
CA TYR A 62 4.16 -18.01 -0.12
C TYR A 62 3.60 -18.98 0.92
N ALA A 63 2.43 -18.70 1.50
CA ALA A 63 1.78 -19.55 2.50
C ALA A 63 1.33 -20.89 1.90
N GLU A 64 0.68 -20.88 0.73
CA GLU A 64 0.25 -22.09 0.02
C GLU A 64 1.45 -23.00 -0.32
N LEU A 65 2.53 -22.43 -0.85
CA LEU A 65 3.76 -23.17 -1.15
C LEU A 65 4.49 -23.64 0.11
N LYS A 66 4.41 -22.89 1.22
CA LYS A 66 4.94 -23.31 2.53
C LYS A 66 4.23 -24.56 3.03
N ASP A 67 2.90 -24.52 3.02
CA ASP A 67 2.08 -25.61 3.53
C ASP A 67 2.25 -26.86 2.67
N ALA A 68 2.29 -26.71 1.34
CA ALA A 68 2.61 -27.79 0.41
C ALA A 68 4.02 -28.38 0.65
N ALA A 69 5.05 -27.54 0.78
CA ALA A 69 6.41 -28.00 1.03
C ALA A 69 6.54 -28.71 2.40
N SER A 70 5.80 -28.26 3.41
CA SER A 70 5.78 -28.89 4.75
C SER A 70 5.18 -30.30 4.79
N GLN A 71 4.44 -30.73 3.75
CA GLN A 71 3.95 -32.11 3.65
C GLN A 71 5.06 -33.12 3.32
N ASN A 72 6.22 -32.65 2.84
CA ASN A 72 7.40 -33.46 2.61
C ASN A 72 8.48 -33.09 3.65
N GLU A 73 8.71 -33.99 4.60
CA GLU A 73 9.63 -33.78 5.73
C GLU A 73 11.08 -33.55 5.27
N GLU A 74 11.56 -34.28 4.26
CA GLU A 74 12.91 -34.12 3.69
C GLU A 74 13.07 -32.73 3.04
N LEU A 75 12.05 -32.32 2.27
CA LEU A 75 12.02 -31.01 1.63
C LEU A 75 11.95 -29.87 2.67
N ALA A 76 11.15 -30.03 3.71
CA ALA A 76 11.01 -29.06 4.79
C ALA A 76 12.32 -28.87 5.58
N VAL A 77 13.05 -29.96 5.87
CA VAL A 77 14.38 -29.90 6.50
C VAL A 77 15.36 -29.14 5.60
N MET A 78 15.47 -29.53 4.32
CA MET A 78 16.39 -28.86 3.37
C MET A 78 16.11 -27.36 3.22
N LEU A 79 14.83 -26.96 3.14
CA LEU A 79 14.43 -25.55 3.04
C LEU A 79 14.74 -24.76 4.33
N ASN A 80 14.62 -25.38 5.50
CA ASN A 80 14.99 -24.76 6.77
C ASN A 80 16.52 -24.61 6.90
N ASP A 81 17.30 -25.61 6.50
CA ASP A 81 18.76 -25.54 6.47
C ASP A 81 19.26 -24.43 5.53
N TYR A 82 18.64 -24.32 4.34
CA TYR A 82 18.94 -23.25 3.38
C TYR A 82 18.73 -21.86 3.99
N ARG A 83 17.61 -21.64 4.68
CA ARG A 83 17.32 -20.37 5.37
C ARG A 83 18.25 -20.08 6.54
N ALA A 84 18.55 -21.10 7.35
CA ALA A 84 19.50 -20.96 8.45
C ALA A 84 20.88 -20.52 7.93
N LYS A 85 21.32 -21.08 6.80
CA LYS A 85 22.56 -20.69 6.12
C LYS A 85 22.49 -19.30 5.50
N GLN A 86 21.37 -18.90 4.87
CA GLN A 86 21.19 -17.51 4.41
C GLN A 86 21.28 -16.51 5.57
N PHE A 87 20.66 -16.81 6.72
CA PHE A 87 20.74 -15.97 7.91
C PHE A 87 22.16 -15.92 8.50
N GLU A 88 22.86 -17.06 8.57
CA GLU A 88 24.27 -17.12 8.99
C GLU A 88 25.16 -16.22 8.12
N ILE A 89 24.95 -16.27 6.79
CA ILE A 89 25.66 -15.43 5.82
C ILE A 89 25.38 -13.93 6.06
N GLN A 90 24.10 -13.55 6.21
CA GLN A 90 23.72 -12.16 6.48
C GLN A 90 24.29 -11.66 7.81
N ALA A 91 24.23 -12.46 8.87
CA ALA A 91 24.77 -12.11 10.18
C ALA A 91 26.29 -11.87 10.13
N LYS A 92 27.05 -12.74 9.46
CA LYS A 92 28.51 -12.58 9.27
C LYS A 92 28.84 -11.34 8.44
N GLN A 93 28.11 -11.09 7.35
CA GLN A 93 28.25 -9.87 6.55
C GLN A 93 27.98 -8.60 7.37
N MET A 94 26.96 -8.60 8.24
CA MET A 94 26.67 -7.48 9.14
C MET A 94 27.73 -7.29 10.23
N ALA A 95 28.34 -8.38 10.71
CA ALA A 95 29.46 -8.34 11.66
C ALA A 95 30.80 -7.88 11.03
N GLY A 96 30.89 -7.85 9.69
CA GLY A 96 32.14 -7.61 8.98
C GLY A 96 33.10 -8.81 8.99
N GLU A 97 32.57 -10.01 9.28
CA GLU A 97 33.33 -11.26 9.27
C GLU A 97 33.45 -11.84 7.86
N GLU A 98 34.57 -12.48 7.54
CA GLU A 98 34.72 -13.21 6.29
C GLU A 98 33.82 -14.46 6.26
N LEU A 99 33.14 -14.67 5.13
CA LEU A 99 32.37 -15.87 4.88
C LEU A 99 33.32 -17.04 4.59
N GLY A 100 33.46 -17.94 5.56
CA GLY A 100 34.27 -19.15 5.39
C GLY A 100 33.83 -19.98 4.18
N PRO A 101 34.79 -20.58 3.43
CA PRO A 101 34.49 -21.28 2.16
C PRO A 101 33.49 -22.42 2.34
N GLU A 102 33.51 -23.11 3.47
CA GLU A 102 32.57 -24.19 3.82
C GLU A 102 31.09 -23.73 3.77
N VAL A 103 30.80 -22.52 4.27
CA VAL A 103 29.42 -21.97 4.26
C VAL A 103 28.98 -21.65 2.83
N MET A 104 29.92 -21.19 2.00
CA MET A 104 29.68 -20.87 0.58
C MET A 104 29.49 -22.15 -0.26
N GLU A 105 30.21 -23.23 0.04
CA GLU A 105 29.99 -24.54 -0.58
C GLU A 105 28.65 -25.17 -0.15
N GLN A 106 28.31 -25.09 1.15
CA GLN A 106 27.03 -25.58 1.69
C GLN A 106 25.83 -24.89 1.03
N ILE A 107 25.82 -23.55 0.95
CA ILE A 107 24.70 -22.81 0.34
C ILE A 107 24.61 -23.05 -1.17
N GLN A 108 25.73 -23.25 -1.88
CA GLN A 108 25.75 -23.61 -3.30
C GLN A 108 25.18 -25.02 -3.54
N SER A 109 25.54 -25.99 -2.70
CA SER A 109 25.01 -27.35 -2.75
C SER A 109 23.50 -27.38 -2.52
N LEU A 110 23.02 -26.72 -1.46
CA LEU A 110 21.58 -26.59 -1.19
C LEU A 110 20.83 -25.89 -2.34
N SER A 111 21.42 -24.82 -2.92
CA SER A 111 20.84 -24.13 -4.08
C SER A 111 20.70 -25.06 -5.29
N GLN A 112 21.70 -25.91 -5.57
CA GLN A 112 21.65 -26.89 -6.67
C GLN A 112 20.51 -27.91 -6.49
N ILE A 113 20.22 -28.32 -5.25
CA ILE A 113 19.12 -29.27 -4.96
C ILE A 113 17.77 -28.54 -5.09
N ILE A 114 17.64 -27.34 -4.50
CA ILE A 114 16.45 -26.50 -4.62
C ILE A 114 16.08 -26.22 -6.08
N MET A 115 17.06 -25.95 -6.96
CA MET A 115 16.80 -25.72 -8.38
C MET A 115 16.33 -26.97 -9.16
N ARG A 116 16.50 -28.17 -8.60
CA ARG A 116 16.04 -29.44 -9.21
C ARG A 116 14.63 -29.83 -8.77
N ASP A 117 14.21 -29.43 -7.58
CA ASP A 117 12.86 -29.67 -7.07
C ASP A 117 11.92 -28.50 -7.46
N PRO A 118 10.87 -28.74 -8.27
CA PRO A 118 9.98 -27.66 -8.72
C PRO A 118 9.20 -26.97 -7.60
N LEU A 119 8.89 -27.68 -6.50
CA LEU A 119 8.16 -27.14 -5.35
C LEU A 119 9.09 -26.29 -4.49
N ALA A 120 10.32 -26.76 -4.23
CA ALA A 120 11.37 -25.99 -3.56
C ALA A 120 11.69 -24.68 -4.30
N PHE A 121 11.86 -24.77 -5.62
CA PHE A 121 12.18 -23.61 -6.45
C PHE A 121 11.04 -22.58 -6.52
N GLN A 122 9.79 -23.04 -6.60
CA GLN A 122 8.62 -22.15 -6.51
C GLN A 122 8.53 -21.50 -5.14
N TYR A 123 8.74 -22.28 -4.07
CA TYR A 123 8.71 -21.80 -2.71
C TYR A 123 9.72 -20.67 -2.44
N VAL A 124 10.99 -20.89 -2.80
CA VAL A 124 12.05 -19.89 -2.61
C VAL A 124 11.80 -18.63 -3.44
N GLN A 125 11.22 -18.75 -4.63
CA GLN A 125 10.77 -17.58 -5.40
C GLN A 125 9.62 -16.81 -4.74
N ALA A 126 8.63 -17.51 -4.19
CA ALA A 126 7.51 -16.87 -3.50
C ALA A 126 7.97 -16.19 -2.20
N GLU A 127 8.85 -16.84 -1.43
CA GLU A 127 9.53 -16.25 -0.28
C GLU A 127 10.31 -14.98 -0.66
N ALA A 128 11.10 -15.01 -1.75
CA ALA A 128 11.84 -13.84 -2.21
C ALA A 128 10.91 -12.66 -2.56
N ARG A 129 9.79 -12.91 -3.26
CA ARG A 129 8.79 -11.88 -3.59
C ARG A 129 8.13 -11.30 -2.34
N PHE A 130 7.72 -12.15 -1.41
CA PHE A 130 7.15 -11.72 -0.13
C PHE A 130 8.16 -10.92 0.71
N THR A 131 9.42 -11.33 0.72
CA THR A 131 10.51 -10.63 1.42
C THR A 131 10.75 -9.23 0.84
N LEU A 132 10.72 -9.08 -0.50
CA LEU A 132 10.81 -7.77 -1.15
C LEU A 132 9.66 -6.85 -0.73
N LEU A 133 8.41 -7.32 -0.79
CA LEU A 133 7.24 -6.55 -0.36
C LEU A 133 7.35 -6.09 1.11
N VAL A 134 7.78 -6.98 2.01
CA VAL A 134 7.94 -6.65 3.43
C VAL A 134 9.09 -5.66 3.65
N ASN A 135 10.21 -5.80 2.93
CA ASN A 135 11.32 -4.85 3.01
C ASN A 135 10.93 -3.47 2.49
N ASP A 136 10.17 -3.36 1.41
CA ASP A 136 9.66 -2.09 0.89
C ASP A 136 8.75 -1.39 1.91
N VAL A 137 7.86 -2.15 2.57
CA VAL A 137 7.04 -1.64 3.68
C VAL A 137 7.91 -1.16 4.85
N PHE A 138 8.93 -1.93 5.26
CA PHE A 138 9.83 -1.52 6.33
C PHE A 138 10.67 -0.28 5.96
N ASN A 139 11.08 -0.13 4.69
CA ASN A 139 11.77 1.07 4.20
C ASN A 139 10.87 2.31 4.29
N ILE A 140 9.61 2.21 3.87
CA ILE A 140 8.61 3.30 3.99
C ILE A 140 8.39 3.71 5.44
N LEU A 141 8.33 2.75 6.37
CA LEU A 141 8.20 3.04 7.81
C LEU A 141 9.49 3.65 8.38
N GLY A 142 10.66 3.10 8.00
CA GLY A 142 11.97 3.57 8.42
C GLY A 142 12.29 5.00 7.97
N ASP A 143 11.79 5.40 6.79
CA ASP A 143 11.93 6.76 6.26
C ASP A 143 11.33 7.84 7.18
N VAL A 144 10.28 7.51 7.94
CA VAL A 144 9.64 8.38 8.94
C VAL A 144 10.36 8.33 10.29
N ILE A 145 11.06 7.23 10.58
CA ILE A 145 11.77 6.97 11.85
C ILE A 145 13.25 7.42 11.76
N LYS A 146 13.62 8.22 10.74
CA LYS A 146 14.96 8.81 10.61
C LYS A 146 15.29 9.68 11.83
N PHE A 147 16.05 9.10 12.76
CA PHE A 147 16.67 9.84 13.85
C PHE A 147 17.70 10.81 13.27
N ASP A 148 17.56 12.09 13.62
CA ASP A 148 18.61 13.09 13.36
C ASP A 148 19.93 12.59 13.96
N ARG A 149 20.98 12.58 13.14
CA ARG A 149 22.37 12.27 13.53
C ARG A 149 23.19 13.54 13.64
#